data_AF-A0A967GA80-F1
#
_entry.id   AF-A0A967GA80-F1
#
_cell.length_a   1.000
_cell.length_b   1.000
_cell.length_c   1.000
_cell.angle_alpha   90.00
_cell.angle_beta   90.00
_cell.angle_gamma   90.00
#
_symmetry.space_group_name_H-M   'P 1'
#
loop_
_entity.id
_entity.type
_entity.pdbx_description
1 polymer ?
#
loop_
_entity_poly.entity_id
_entity_poly.type
_entity_poly.pdbx_seq_one_letter_code
_entity_poly.pdbx_strand_id
1 'polypeptide(L)' 'RSKNEAKKSLFEYIEVFYNRRRRHSYLGYISPVEYEARYAS' A
#
# COMPACT_ATOMS: atom_id res chain seq x y z
N ARG A 1 -7.50 21.72 -7.66
CA ARG A 1 -7.04 20.32 -7.83
C ARG A 1 -7.41 19.86 -9.23
N SER A 2 -6.44 19.45 -10.04
CA SER A 2 -6.65 18.87 -11.36
C SER A 2 -6.87 17.35 -11.29
N LYS A 3 -7.47 16.76 -12.33
CA LYS A 3 -7.62 15.29 -12.43
C LYS A 3 -6.26 14.57 -12.34
N ASN A 4 -5.20 15.17 -12.88
CA ASN A 4 -3.86 14.58 -12.86
C ASN A 4 -3.24 14.60 -11.45
N GLU A 5 -3.42 15.68 -10.70
CA GLU A 5 -2.98 15.76 -9.31
C GLU A 5 -3.72 14.74 -8.43
N ALA A 6 -5.02 14.56 -8.64
CA ALA A 6 -5.80 13.56 -7.91
C ALA A 6 -5.30 12.13 -8.19
N LYS A 7 -5.02 11.80 -9.45
CA LYS A 7 -4.43 10.51 -9.84
C LYS A 7 -3.07 10.28 -9.19
N LYS A 8 -2.20 11.30 -9.20
CA LYS A 8 -0.88 11.22 -8.55
C LYS A 8 -1.01 10.97 -7.05
N SER A 9 -1.87 11.73 -6.38
CA SER A 9 -2.12 11.56 -4.94
C SER A 9 -2.67 10.17 -4.60
N LEU A 10 -3.57 9.63 -5.44
CA LEU A 10 -4.11 8.29 -5.25
C LEU A 10 -3.02 7.22 -5.44
N PHE A 11 -2.19 7.36 -6.48
CA PHE A 11 -1.07 6.45 -6.73
C PHE A 11 -0.09 6.44 -5.55
N GLU A 12 0.31 7.62 -5.05
CA GLU A 12 1.20 7.72 -3.88
C GLU A 12 0.57 7.08 -2.63
N TYR A 13 -0.73 7.28 -2.41
CA TYR A 13 -1.42 6.66 -1.30
C TYR A 13 -1.45 5.13 -1.42
N ILE A 14 -1.80 4.58 -2.58
CA ILE A 14 -1.90 3.13 -2.77
C ILE A 14 -0.51 2.47 -2.73
N GLU A 15 0.43 2.94 -3.54
CA GLU A 15 1.72 2.26 -3.73
C GLU A 15 2.71 2.52 -2.58
N VAL A 16 2.82 3.78 -2.13
CA VAL A 16 3.85 4.15 -1.15
C VAL A 16 3.33 3.97 0.26
N PHE A 17 2.13 4.44 0.55
CA PHE A 17 1.58 4.34 1.90
C PHE A 17 0.90 2.98 2.15
N TYR A 18 -0.11 2.62 1.37
CA TYR A 18 -0.93 1.44 1.66
C TYR A 18 -0.16 0.14 1.46
N ASN A 19 0.40 -0.10 0.27
CA ASN A 19 1.06 -1.36 -0.05
C ASN A 19 2.39 -1.56 0.71
N ARG A 20 3.16 -0.48 0.92
CA ARG A 20 4.53 -0.57 1.45
C ARG A 20 4.71 -0.17 2.92
N ARG A 21 3.82 0.65 3.50
CA ARG A 21 4.03 1.21 4.85
C ARG A 21 2.92 0.86 5.84
N ARG A 22 1.66 0.81 5.40
CA ARG A 22 0.52 0.57 6.27
C ARG A 22 0.57 -0.85 6.81
N ARG A 23 0.63 -0.98 8.13
CA ARG A 23 0.52 -2.25 8.83
C ARG A 23 -0.95 -2.59 9.06
N HIS A 24 -1.32 -3.83 8.82
CA HIS A 24 -2.68 -4.34 9.06
C HIS A 24 -2.68 -5.38 10.17
N SER A 25 -3.56 -5.22 11.16
CA SER A 25 -3.71 -6.20 12.25
C SER A 25 -4.10 -7.58 11.73
N TYR A 26 -4.95 -7.64 10.70
CA TYR A 26 -5.33 -8.88 10.02
C TYR A 26 -4.13 -9.61 9.40
N LEU A 27 -3.13 -8.88 8.92
CA LEU A 27 -1.91 -9.46 8.32
C LEU A 27 -0.83 -9.78 9.38
N GLY A 28 -1.13 -9.66 10.67
CA GLY A 28 -0.12 -9.82 11.73
C GLY A 28 0.77 -8.59 11.91
N TYR A 29 0.22 -7.40 11.67
CA TYR A 29 0.91 -6.10 11.80
C TYR A 29 2.11 -5.92 10.84
N ILE A 30 2.05 -6.53 9.66
CA ILE A 30 2.99 -6.27 8.55
C ILE A 30 2.28 -5.56 7.40
N SER A 31 3.08 -4.99 6.49
CA SER A 31 2.55 -4.35 5.28
C SER A 31 2.07 -5.38 4.25
N PRO A 32 1.15 -5.00 3.34
CA PRO A 32 0.72 -5.89 2.25
C PRO A 32 1.88 -6.48 1.45
N VAL A 33 2.88 -5.67 1.09
CA VAL A 33 4.04 -6.17 0.32
C VAL A 33 4.87 -7.18 1.12
N GLU A 34 5.03 -6.99 2.43
CA GLU A 34 5.72 -7.96 3.30
C GLU A 34 4.93 -9.25 3.45
N TYR A 35 3.59 -9.16 3.48
CA TYR A 35 2.73 -10.34 3.50
C TYR A 35 2.87 -11.15 2.21
N GLU A 36 2.74 -10.50 1.05
CA GLU A 36 2.94 -11.17 -0.25
C GLU A 36 4.34 -11.81 -0.33
N ALA A 37 5.39 -11.10 0.09
CA ALA A 37 6.76 -11.64 0.08
C ALA A 37 6.96 -12.88 0.99
N ARG A 38 6.14 -13.06 2.02
CA ARG A 38 6.22 -14.20 2.95
C ARG A 38 5.35 -15.37 2.54
N TYR A 39 4.25 -15.12 1.83
CA TYR A 39 3.18 -16.10 1.64
C TYR A 39 2.74 -16.31 0.19
N ALA A 40 3.15 -15.47 -0.76
CA ALA A 40 2.90 -15.71 -2.17
C ALA A 40 3.83 -16.82 -2.67
N SER A 41 3.25 -17.95 -3.08
CA SER A 41 3.93 -19.09 -3.71
C SER A 41 4.07 -18.90 -5.22
#